data_AF-X1BJS8-F1
#
_entry.id   AF-X1BJS8-F1
#
_cell.length_a   1.000
_cell.length_b   1.000
_cell.length_c   1.000
_cell.angle_alpha   90.00
_cell.angle_beta   90.00
_cell.angle_gamma   90.00
#
_symmetry.space_group_name_H-M   'P 1'
#
loop_
_entity.id
_entity.type
_entity.pdbx_description
1 polymer ?
#
loop_
_entity_poly.entity_id
_entity_poly.type
_entity_poly.pdbx_seq_one_letter_code
_entity_poly.pdbx_strand_id
1 'polypeptide(L)'
;MPTIPLRIDDVDLKKIDNLIKKGRYKNRSQAIKKLLLDKLQQETLPFEWQEDSDEESRIKIVNKLISMENFSFSSNSTKSSEDLIGEERERY
;
A
#
# COMPACT_ATOMS: atom_id res chain seq x y z
N MET A 1 2.73 -23.95 0.60
CA MET A 1 3.53 -22.91 -0.06
C MET A 1 2.90 -22.62 -1.41
N PRO A 2 2.70 -21.34 -1.79
CA PRO A 2 2.20 -21.00 -3.12
C PRO A 2 3.24 -21.41 -4.18
N THR A 3 2.77 -22.00 -5.27
CA THR A 3 3.61 -22.38 -6.42
C THR A 3 3.43 -21.33 -7.51
N ILE A 4 4.55 -20.73 -7.95
CA ILE A 4 4.54 -19.71 -9.01
C ILE A 4 5.01 -20.38 -10.30
N PRO A 5 4.14 -20.52 -11.33
CA PRO A 5 4.57 -21.02 -12.63
C PRO A 5 5.42 -19.95 -13.33
N LEU A 6 6.62 -20.33 -13.77
CA LEU A 6 7.56 -19.44 -14.47
C LEU A 6 7.90 -20.04 -15.83
N ARG A 7 7.90 -19.21 -16.87
CA ARG A 7 8.48 -19.54 -18.16
C ARG A 7 9.87 -18.89 -18.22
N ILE A 8 10.89 -19.70 -18.42
CA ILE A 8 12.30 -19.27 -18.44
C ILE A 8 12.90 -19.78 -19.73
N ASP A 9 13.63 -18.92 -20.43
CA ASP A 9 14.29 -19.27 -21.67
C ASP A 9 15.45 -20.25 -21.42
N ASP A 10 15.71 -21.12 -22.39
CA ASP A 10 16.76 -22.16 -22.31
C ASP A 10 18.15 -21.58 -22.05
N VAL A 11 18.42 -20.38 -22.55
CA VAL A 11 19.70 -19.67 -22.34
C VAL A 11 19.90 -19.35 -20.87
N ASP A 12 18.86 -18.87 -20.18
CA ASP A 12 18.94 -18.49 -18.78
C ASP A 12 18.92 -19.72 -17.86
N LEU A 13 18.19 -20.78 -18.24
CA LEU A 13 18.30 -22.09 -17.60
C LEU A 13 19.74 -22.61 -17.61
N LYS A 14 20.46 -22.50 -18.74
CA LYS A 14 21.88 -22.91 -18.82
C LYS A 14 22.77 -22.09 -17.89
N LYS A 15 22.52 -20.79 -17.74
CA LYS A 15 23.27 -19.94 -16.79
C LYS A 15 23.04 -20.40 -15.35
N ILE A 16 21.78 -20.69 -14.98
CA ILE A 16 21.43 -21.21 -13.66
C ILE A 16 22.11 -22.55 -13.40
N ASP A 17 22.10 -23.46 -14.37
CA ASP A 17 22.78 -24.75 -14.26
C ASP A 17 24.28 -24.62 -14.06
N ASN A 18 24.91 -23.67 -14.74
CA ASN A 18 26.32 -23.38 -14.53
C ASN A 18 26.61 -22.88 -13.10
N LEU A 19 25.70 -22.10 -12.49
CA LEU A 19 25.84 -21.65 -11.11
C LEU A 19 25.70 -22.81 -10.10
N ILE A 20 24.86 -23.79 -10.40
CA ILE A 20 24.73 -25.02 -9.59
C ILE A 20 25.99 -25.88 -9.73
N LYS A 21 26.48 -26.08 -10.96
CA LYS A 21 27.72 -26.86 -11.21
C LYS A 21 28.94 -26.26 -10.53
N LYS A 22 29.00 -24.93 -10.40
CA LYS A 22 30.04 -24.22 -9.65
C LYS A 22 29.90 -24.35 -8.12
N GLY A 23 28.88 -25.06 -7.63
CA GLY A 23 28.65 -25.28 -6.20
C GLY A 23 28.03 -24.09 -5.46
N ARG A 24 27.62 -23.02 -6.17
CA ARG A 24 27.08 -21.80 -5.55
C ARG A 24 25.66 -22.01 -5.00
N TYR A 25 24.90 -22.94 -5.58
CA TYR A 25 23.53 -23.28 -5.17
C TYR A 25 23.28 -24.78 -5.26
N LYS A 26 22.41 -25.33 -4.39
CA LYS A 26 22.10 -26.77 -4.33
C LYS A 26 21.21 -27.23 -5.49
N ASN A 27 20.28 -26.38 -5.93
CA ASN A 27 19.34 -26.69 -7.01
C ASN A 27 18.82 -25.40 -7.69
N ARG A 28 18.14 -25.58 -8.84
CA ARG A 28 17.60 -24.47 -9.66
C ARG A 28 16.67 -23.57 -8.86
N SER A 29 15.76 -24.16 -8.07
CA SER A 29 14.79 -23.41 -7.27
C SER A 29 15.47 -22.51 -6.23
N GLN A 30 16.54 -22.97 -5.58
CA GLN A 30 17.30 -22.17 -4.64
C GLN A 30 18.03 -21.02 -5.34
N ALA A 31 18.63 -21.28 -6.50
CA ALA A 31 19.31 -20.27 -7.30
C ALA A 31 18.32 -19.17 -7.75
N ILE A 32 17.17 -19.56 -8.31
CA ILE A 32 16.13 -18.62 -8.77
C ILE A 32 15.64 -17.77 -7.61
N LYS A 33 15.29 -18.38 -6.47
CA LYS A 33 14.81 -17.62 -5.29
C LYS A 33 15.84 -16.61 -4.79
N LYS A 34 17.12 -16.99 -4.73
CA LYS A 34 18.18 -16.10 -4.26
C LYS A 34 18.42 -14.94 -5.24
N LEU A 35 18.51 -15.23 -6.53
CA LEU A 35 18.69 -14.18 -7.55
C LEU A 35 17.53 -13.18 -7.55
N LEU A 36 16.30 -13.68 -7.40
CA LEU A 36 15.10 -12.84 -7.37
C LEU A 36 15.08 -11.97 -6.10
N LEU A 37 15.44 -12.54 -4.95
CA LEU A 37 15.54 -11.79 -3.70
C LEU A 37 16.64 -10.73 -3.74
N ASP A 38 17.83 -11.07 -4.25
CA ASP A 38 18.93 -10.12 -4.41
C ASP A 38 18.53 -8.97 -5.35
N LYS A 39 17.80 -9.28 -6.42
CA LYS A 39 17.27 -8.26 -7.35
C LYS A 39 16.22 -7.38 -6.71
N LEU A 40 15.27 -7.94 -5.96
CA LEU A 40 14.26 -7.18 -5.23
C LEU A 40 14.86 -6.31 -4.12
N GLN A 41 15.98 -6.72 -3.53
CA GLN A 41 16.68 -5.89 -2.54
C GLN A 41 17.46 -4.73 -3.18
N GLN A 42 17.94 -4.92 -4.41
CA GLN A 42 18.64 -3.88 -5.18
C GLN A 42 17.67 -2.90 -5.84
N GLU A 43 16.50 -3.37 -6.25
CA GLU A 43 15.36 -2.50 -6.54
C GLU A 43 14.85 -1.94 -5.21
N THR A 44 15.46 -0.83 -4.77
CA THR A 44 14.76 0.10 -3.89
C THR A 44 13.54 0.58 -4.67
N LEU A 45 12.42 -0.14 -4.55
CA LEU A 45 11.13 0.37 -4.97
C LEU A 45 11.01 1.75 -4.32
N PRO A 46 10.84 2.84 -5.09
CA PRO A 46 10.35 4.10 -4.54
C PRO A 46 8.86 3.89 -4.22
N PHE A 47 8.56 2.90 -3.39
CA PHE A 47 7.37 2.93 -2.58
C PHE A 47 7.71 3.95 -1.50
N GLU A 48 7.44 5.21 -1.82
CA GLU A 48 6.88 6.10 -0.82
C GLU A 48 5.64 5.36 -0.34
N TRP A 49 5.79 4.54 0.70
CA TRP A 49 4.70 4.40 1.64
C TRP A 49 4.41 5.86 1.99
N GLN A 50 3.32 6.40 1.44
CA GLN A 50 2.67 7.52 2.08
C GLN A 50 2.37 6.98 3.47
N GLU A 51 3.32 7.15 4.38
CA GLU A 51 3.04 7.19 5.80
C GLU A 51 1.88 8.15 5.86
N ASP A 52 0.71 7.60 6.21
CA ASP A 52 -0.55 8.30 6.24
C ASP A 52 -0.32 9.66 6.91
N SER A 53 -0.07 10.69 6.09
CA SER A 53 0.00 12.09 6.52
C SER A 53 -1.39 12.58 6.84
N ASP A 54 -2.26 11.67 7.27
CA ASP A 54 -3.61 11.91 7.72
C ASP A 54 -3.54 12.91 8.88
N GLU A 55 -2.51 12.82 9.73
CA GLU A 55 -2.29 13.80 10.79
C GLU A 55 -1.92 15.18 10.25
N GLU A 56 -0.94 15.30 9.34
CA GLU A 56 -0.59 16.60 8.73
C GLU A 56 -1.73 17.19 7.89
N SER A 57 -2.48 16.33 7.20
CA SER A 57 -3.62 16.69 6.35
C SER A 57 -4.80 17.14 7.21
N ARG A 58 -5.10 16.45 8.32
CA ARG A 58 -6.09 16.88 9.31
C ARG A 58 -5.68 18.19 9.97
N ILE A 59 -4.41 18.35 10.35
CA ILE A 59 -3.90 19.61 10.92
C ILE A 59 -4.04 20.76 9.91
N LYS A 60 -3.74 20.55 8.62
CA LYS A 60 -3.95 21.56 7.57
C LYS A 60 -5.42 21.93 7.41
N ILE A 61 -6.33 20.97 7.44
CA ILE A 61 -7.78 21.22 7.33
C ILE A 61 -8.28 22.02 8.54
N VAL A 62 -7.89 21.63 9.75
CA VAL A 62 -8.26 22.32 10.99
C VAL A 62 -7.73 23.75 11.01
N ASN A 63 -6.46 23.96 10.66
CA ASN A 63 -5.86 25.29 10.60
C ASN A 63 -6.57 26.18 9.55
N LYS A 64 -6.96 25.60 8.41
CA LYS A 64 -7.72 26.32 7.38
C LYS A 64 -9.11 26.73 7.87
N LEU A 65 -9.80 25.85 8.59
CA LEU A 65 -11.11 26.15 9.19
C LEU A 65 -11.01 27.23 10.27
N ILE A 66 -9.98 27.20 11.12
CA ILE A 66 -9.73 28.23 12.14
C ILE A 66 -9.42 29.57 11.50
N SER A 67 -8.67 29.59 10.39
CA SER A 67 -8.36 30.82 9.65
C SER A 67 -9.56 31.43 8.90
N MET A 68 -10.66 30.67 8.75
CA MET A 68 -11.90 31.18 8.16
C MET A 68 -12.76 31.81 9.25
N GLU A 69 -12.59 33.12 9.42
CA GLU A 69 -13.28 33.95 10.44
C GLU A 69 -14.82 33.85 10.38
N ASN A 70 -15.39 33.44 9.24
CA ASN A 70 -16.83 33.26 9.02
C ASN A 70 -17.15 31.95 8.26
N PHE A 71 -16.71 30.80 8.79
CA PHE A 71 -17.09 29.51 8.21
C PHE A 71 -18.56 29.19 8.49
N SER A 72 -19.44 29.37 7.49
CA SER A 72 -20.83 28.92 7.54
C SER A 72 -20.97 27.53 6.89
N PHE A 73 -21.32 26.52 7.68
CA PHE A 73 -21.78 25.25 7.14
C PHE A 73 -23.29 25.32 6.90
N SER A 74 -23.74 25.06 5.67
CA SER A 74 -25.15 24.87 5.35
C SER A 74 -25.43 23.38 5.18
N SER A 75 -26.32 22.83 6.01
CA SER A 75 -26.85 21.49 5.81
C SER A 75 -27.96 21.55 4.77
N ASN A 76 -27.79 20.86 3.64
CA ASN A 76 -28.83 20.72 2.61
C ASN A 76 -29.83 19.61 2.96
N SER A 77 -30.14 19.42 4.25
CA SER A 77 -31.11 18.43 4.68
C SER A 77 -32.53 18.88 4.32
N THR A 78 -33.29 18.00 3.69
CA THR A 78 -34.73 18.20 3.45
C THR A 78 -35.57 17.92 4.70
N LYS A 79 -34.97 17.33 5.75
CA LYS A 79 -35.62 17.05 7.04
C LYS A 79 -35.54 18.28 7.95
N SER A 80 -36.60 18.53 8.72
CA SER A 80 -36.62 19.60 9.73
C SER A 80 -35.55 19.33 10.80
N SER A 81 -35.04 20.41 11.40
CA SER A 81 -34.11 20.35 12.54
C SER A 81 -34.67 19.51 13.70
N GLU A 82 -36.00 19.51 13.90
CA GLU A 82 -36.67 18.74 14.94
C GLU A 82 -36.65 17.23 14.67
N ASP A 83 -36.80 16.80 13.41
CA ASP A 83 -36.76 15.39 13.04
C ASP A 83 -35.37 14.78 13.25
N LEU A 84 -34.33 15.58 12.99
CA LEU A 84 -32.94 15.16 13.16
C LEU A 84 -32.56 14.94 14.64
N ILE A 85 -33.11 15.75 15.56
CA ILE A 85 -32.85 15.63 17.00
C ILE A 85 -33.71 14.52 17.61
N GLY A 86 -34.92 14.29 17.08
CA GLY A 86 -35.80 13.20 17.50
C GLY A 86 -35.20 11.81 17.24
N GLU A 87 -34.62 11.59 16.06
CA GLU A 87 -34.03 10.29 15.66
C GLU A 87 -32.84 9.85 16.55
N GLU A 88 -32.08 10.77 17.16
CA GLU A 88 -31.00 10.41 18.10
C GLU A 88 -31.53 10.02 19.48
N ARG A 89 -32.65 10.61 19.92
CA ARG A 89 -33.24 10.32 21.23
C ARG A 89 -33.91 8.95 21.30
N GLU A 90 -34.39 8.42 20.18
CA GLU A 90 -35.00 7.10 20.10
C GLU A 90 -33.98 5.95 20.01
N ARG A 91 -32.68 6.25 19.83
CA ARG A 91 -31.61 5.25 19.75
C ARG A 91 -30.97 4.89 21.10
N TYR A 92 -31.41 5.51 22.20
CA TYR A 92 -30.92 5.25 23.55
C TYR A 92 -32.03 4.75 24.47
#